data_AF-A0A0W7X5E5-F1
#
_entry.id   AF-A0A0W7X5E5-F1
#
_cell.length_a   1.000
_cell.length_b   1.000
_cell.length_c   1.000
_cell.angle_alpha   90.00
_cell.angle_beta   90.00
_cell.angle_gamma   90.00
#
_symmetry.space_group_name_H-M   'P 1'
#
loop_
_entity.id
_entity.type
_entity.pdbx_description
1 polymer ?
#
loop_
_entity_poly.entity_id
_entity_poly.type
_entity_poly.pdbx_seq_one_letter_code
_entity_poly.pdbx_strand_id
1 'polypeptide(L)'
;MADERDRVADEREEAADQRERLADAREVAADERERALDVREIHSDRMARQAGEMAAGRRQRAQEAIGRARALLAASQDRLNRTQAALTRAEAREIREQYSVEREIAASSLHLPTSSSPAPQKAANAPSRQEALESLVVRLHARFGAAAAALADAHELLADHYADISSNDTAVAADHRDLAAHARRKAARIRRAARDLR
;
A
#
# COMPACT_ATOMS: atom_id res chain seq x y z
N MET A 1 4.25 22.09 -26.37
CA MET A 1 3.31 20.99 -26.74
C MET A 1 3.59 19.72 -25.96
N ALA A 2 4.85 19.38 -25.65
CA ALA A 2 5.17 18.26 -24.74
C ALA A 2 4.70 18.58 -23.30
N ASP A 3 5.07 19.74 -22.77
CA ASP A 3 4.80 20.13 -21.38
C ASP A 3 3.31 20.15 -21.00
N GLU A 4 2.43 20.59 -21.92
CA GLU A 4 0.98 20.58 -21.70
C GLU A 4 0.40 19.16 -21.73
N ARG A 5 0.96 18.26 -22.54
CA ARG A 5 0.53 16.86 -22.59
C ARG A 5 0.97 16.09 -21.35
N ASP A 6 2.16 16.40 -20.84
CA ASP A 6 2.68 15.82 -19.61
C ASP A 6 1.84 16.26 -18.41
N ARG A 7 1.52 17.55 -18.30
CA ARG A 7 0.63 18.06 -17.25
C ARG A 7 -0.76 17.40 -17.28
N VAL A 8 -1.36 17.23 -18.47
CA VAL A 8 -2.66 16.56 -18.60
C VAL A 8 -2.55 15.06 -18.25
N ALA A 9 -1.40 14.43 -18.48
CA ALA A 9 -1.17 13.04 -18.06
C ALA A 9 -1.10 12.94 -16.53
N ASP A 10 -0.40 13.86 -15.88
CA ASP A 10 -0.29 13.92 -14.41
C ASP A 10 -1.66 14.13 -13.75
N GLU A 11 -2.46 15.08 -14.25
CA GLU A 11 -3.81 15.34 -13.74
C GLU A 11 -4.73 14.11 -13.87
N ARG A 12 -4.61 13.35 -14.98
CA ARG A 12 -5.36 12.10 -15.17
C ARG A 12 -4.91 11.01 -14.22
N GLU A 13 -3.62 10.95 -13.93
CA GLU A 13 -3.05 9.98 -13.00
C GLU A 13 -3.46 10.26 -11.56
N GLU A 14 -3.42 11.52 -11.12
CA GLU A 14 -3.95 11.93 -9.82
C GLU A 14 -5.44 11.57 -9.66
N ALA A 15 -6.25 11.82 -10.70
CA ALA A 15 -7.66 11.45 -10.70
C ALA A 15 -7.87 9.93 -10.63
N ALA A 16 -7.00 9.14 -11.27
CA ALA A 16 -7.03 7.68 -11.17
C ALA A 16 -6.68 7.21 -9.74
N ASP A 17 -5.63 7.77 -9.15
CA ASP A 17 -5.18 7.43 -7.79
C ASP A 17 -6.22 7.83 -6.72
N GLN A 18 -6.98 8.90 -6.95
CA GLN A 18 -8.12 9.28 -6.10
C GLN A 18 -9.29 8.28 -6.21
N ARG A 19 -9.62 7.85 -7.43
CA ARG A 19 -10.67 6.84 -7.64
C ARG A 19 -10.31 5.50 -7.00
N GLU A 20 -9.04 5.11 -7.07
CA GLU A 20 -8.52 3.89 -6.43
C GLU A 20 -8.68 3.96 -4.92
N ARG A 21 -8.24 5.06 -4.29
CA ARG A 21 -8.44 5.28 -2.83
C ARG A 21 -9.90 5.22 -2.39
N LEU A 22 -10.81 5.78 -3.19
CA LEU A 22 -12.24 5.71 -2.92
C LEU A 22 -12.80 4.29 -3.07
N ALA A 23 -12.29 3.51 -4.04
CA ALA A 23 -12.67 2.11 -4.20
C ALA A 23 -12.21 1.28 -3.00
N ASP A 24 -10.97 1.46 -2.55
CA ASP A 24 -10.42 0.78 -1.38
C ASP A 24 -11.21 1.10 -0.11
N ALA A 25 -11.60 2.37 0.09
CA ALA A 25 -12.43 2.76 1.22
C ALA A 25 -13.82 2.09 1.19
N ARG A 26 -14.42 1.93 0.00
CA ARG A 26 -15.70 1.22 -0.16
C ARG A 26 -15.56 -0.28 0.10
N GLU A 27 -14.44 -0.87 -0.28
CA GLU A 27 -14.10 -2.27 -0.01
C GLU A 27 -14.01 -2.53 1.49
N VAL A 28 -13.24 -1.71 2.22
CA VAL A 28 -13.13 -1.80 3.70
C VAL A 28 -14.51 -1.69 4.36
N ALA A 29 -15.32 -0.72 3.95
CA ALA A 29 -16.67 -0.58 4.49
C ALA A 29 -17.60 -1.76 4.14
N ALA A 30 -17.36 -2.45 3.03
CA ALA A 30 -18.11 -3.65 2.67
C ALA A 30 -17.69 -4.84 3.55
N ASP A 31 -16.39 -5.02 3.76
CA ASP A 31 -15.84 -6.06 4.65
C ASP A 31 -16.35 -5.90 6.09
N GLU A 32 -16.42 -4.67 6.59
CA GLU A 32 -16.99 -4.38 7.91
C GLU A 32 -18.47 -4.78 8.02
N ARG A 33 -19.27 -4.49 6.97
CA ARG A 33 -20.67 -4.89 6.93
C ARG A 33 -20.83 -6.40 6.86
N GLU A 34 -19.98 -7.09 6.10
CA GLU A 34 -19.98 -8.55 5.99
C GLU A 34 -19.69 -9.19 7.36
N ARG A 35 -18.65 -8.73 8.06
CA ARG A 35 -18.34 -9.22 9.42
C ARG A 35 -19.48 -8.98 10.40
N ALA A 36 -20.13 -7.82 10.33
CA ALA A 36 -21.28 -7.53 11.17
C ALA A 36 -22.48 -8.46 10.88
N LEU A 37 -22.68 -8.85 9.62
CA LEU A 37 -23.70 -9.82 9.23
C LEU A 37 -23.35 -11.23 9.70
N ASP A 38 -22.09 -11.66 9.55
CA ASP A 38 -21.62 -12.96 10.03
C ASP A 38 -21.84 -13.12 11.54
N VAL A 39 -21.54 -12.08 12.33
CA VAL A 39 -21.80 -12.08 13.78
C VAL A 39 -23.29 -12.24 14.09
N ARG A 40 -24.16 -11.53 13.36
CA ARG A 40 -25.62 -11.66 13.52
C ARG A 40 -26.12 -13.04 13.13
N GLU A 41 -25.59 -13.60 12.04
CA GLU A 41 -25.91 -14.96 11.59
C GLU A 41 -25.54 -15.98 12.67
N ILE A 42 -24.32 -15.93 13.21
CA ILE A 42 -23.86 -16.82 14.30
C ILE A 42 -24.79 -16.72 15.52
N HIS A 43 -25.19 -15.51 15.89
CA HIS A 43 -26.10 -15.30 17.01
C HIS A 43 -27.47 -15.91 16.75
N SER A 44 -28.04 -15.69 15.57
CA SER A 44 -29.32 -16.30 15.15
C SER A 44 -29.23 -17.83 15.14
N ASP A 45 -28.13 -18.37 14.61
CA ASP A 45 -27.85 -19.81 14.54
C ASP A 45 -27.77 -20.46 15.93
N ARG A 46 -27.26 -19.71 16.92
CA ARG A 46 -27.20 -20.14 18.32
C ARG A 46 -28.60 -20.16 18.94
N MET A 47 -29.40 -19.13 18.69
CA MET A 47 -30.77 -19.02 19.20
C MET A 47 -31.67 -20.11 18.61
N ALA A 48 -31.60 -20.37 17.31
CA ALA A 48 -32.35 -21.44 16.64
C ALA A 48 -32.02 -22.82 17.24
N ARG A 49 -30.73 -23.09 17.50
CA ARG A 49 -30.29 -24.32 18.18
C ARG A 49 -30.85 -24.44 19.60
N GLN A 50 -30.88 -23.35 20.36
CA GLN A 50 -31.45 -23.33 21.71
C GLN A 50 -32.97 -23.54 21.71
N ALA A 51 -33.66 -23.06 20.66
CA ALA A 51 -35.09 -23.27 20.46
C ALA A 51 -35.45 -24.68 19.94
N GLY A 52 -34.45 -25.54 19.69
CA GLY A 52 -34.66 -26.89 19.13
C GLY A 52 -35.03 -26.89 17.64
N GLU A 53 -34.92 -25.75 16.97
CA GLU A 53 -35.08 -25.69 15.52
C GLU A 53 -33.85 -26.34 14.87
N MET A 54 -34.09 -27.32 13.99
CA MET A 54 -33.01 -27.95 13.23
C MET A 54 -32.43 -26.93 12.24
N ALA A 55 -31.42 -26.19 12.68
CA ALA A 55 -30.60 -25.33 11.84
C ALA A 55 -30.11 -26.10 10.60
N ALA A 56 -30.06 -25.42 9.45
CA ALA A 56 -29.71 -25.95 8.13
C ALA A 56 -28.70 -27.11 8.17
N GLY A 57 -28.97 -28.16 7.39
CA GLY A 57 -28.18 -29.40 7.40
C GLY A 57 -26.68 -29.10 7.28
N ARG A 58 -25.84 -29.75 8.08
CA ARG A 58 -24.36 -29.51 8.15
C ARG A 58 -23.70 -29.38 6.76
N ARG A 59 -24.21 -30.10 5.76
CA ARG A 59 -23.75 -30.06 4.36
C ARG A 59 -24.00 -28.72 3.67
N GLN A 60 -25.17 -28.11 3.85
CA GLN A 60 -25.51 -26.80 3.27
C GLN A 60 -24.60 -25.71 3.83
N ARG A 61 -24.42 -25.67 5.16
CA ARG A 61 -23.50 -24.72 5.81
C ARG A 61 -22.05 -24.89 5.36
N ALA A 62 -21.59 -26.14 5.18
CA ALA A 62 -20.26 -26.39 4.64
C ALA A 62 -20.12 -25.86 3.20
N GLN A 63 -21.16 -26.00 2.37
CA GLN A 63 -21.17 -25.46 1.00
C GLN A 63 -21.16 -23.92 1.00
N GLU A 64 -21.95 -23.28 1.85
CA GLU A 64 -21.98 -21.82 2.01
C GLU A 64 -20.63 -21.28 2.49
N ALA A 65 -20.01 -21.93 3.47
CA ALA A 65 -18.67 -21.56 3.95
C ALA A 65 -17.60 -21.70 2.87
N ILE A 66 -17.65 -22.76 2.05
CA ILE A 66 -16.77 -22.91 0.89
C ILE A 66 -17.04 -21.82 -0.14
N GLY A 67 -18.30 -21.46 -0.36
CA GLY A 67 -18.70 -20.35 -1.24
C GLY A 67 -18.10 -19.02 -0.81
N ARG A 68 -18.23 -18.67 0.48
CA ARG A 68 -17.62 -17.46 1.07
C ARG A 68 -16.10 -17.48 0.96
N ALA A 69 -15.46 -18.60 1.28
CA ALA A 69 -14.00 -18.74 1.15
C ALA A 69 -13.51 -18.52 -0.30
N ARG A 70 -14.26 -19.02 -1.30
CA ARG A 70 -13.95 -18.77 -2.72
C ARG A 70 -14.11 -17.31 -3.11
N ALA A 71 -15.15 -16.64 -2.61
CA ALA A 71 -15.36 -15.21 -2.86
C ALA A 71 -14.22 -14.36 -2.28
N LEU A 72 -13.78 -14.65 -1.04
CA LEU A 72 -12.65 -13.97 -0.40
C LEU A 72 -11.34 -14.16 -1.19
N LEU A 73 -11.08 -15.37 -1.67
CA LEU A 73 -9.90 -15.64 -2.51
C LEU A 73 -9.94 -14.85 -3.82
N ALA A 74 -11.11 -14.76 -4.47
CA ALA A 74 -11.28 -13.97 -5.69
C ALA A 74 -11.04 -12.47 -5.42
N ALA A 75 -11.62 -11.92 -4.34
CA ALA A 75 -11.41 -10.53 -3.94
C ALA A 75 -9.92 -10.24 -3.64
N SER A 76 -9.24 -11.15 -2.94
CA SER A 76 -7.80 -11.03 -2.68
C SER A 76 -6.99 -11.05 -3.98
N GLN A 77 -7.35 -11.88 -4.95
CA GLN A 77 -6.68 -11.91 -6.25
C GLN A 77 -6.88 -10.60 -7.01
N ASP A 78 -8.09 -10.04 -6.99
CA ASP A 78 -8.39 -8.75 -7.63
C ASP A 78 -7.61 -7.60 -6.98
N ARG A 79 -7.45 -7.61 -5.65
CA ARG A 79 -6.61 -6.65 -4.94
C ARG A 79 -5.14 -6.78 -5.35
N LEU A 80 -4.60 -8.00 -5.42
CA LEU A 80 -3.23 -8.23 -5.89
C LEU A 80 -3.01 -7.74 -7.33
N ASN A 81 -3.98 -8.00 -8.22
CA ASN A 81 -3.94 -7.53 -9.60
C ASN A 81 -3.93 -5.99 -9.66
N ARG A 82 -4.74 -5.32 -8.82
CA ARG A 82 -4.75 -3.85 -8.71
C ARG A 82 -3.41 -3.30 -8.22
N THR A 83 -2.86 -3.87 -7.14
CA THR A 83 -1.56 -3.44 -6.62
C THR A 83 -0.43 -3.66 -7.62
N GLN A 84 -0.47 -4.77 -8.37
CA GLN A 84 0.49 -5.03 -9.44
C GLN A 84 0.39 -3.98 -10.54
N ALA A 85 -0.82 -3.64 -10.97
CA ALA A 85 -1.04 -2.60 -11.97
C ALA A 85 -0.59 -1.20 -11.48
N ALA A 86 -0.81 -0.88 -10.20
CA ALA A 86 -0.31 0.35 -9.59
C ALA A 86 1.22 0.41 -9.56
N LEU A 87 1.88 -0.71 -9.25
CA LEU A 87 3.34 -0.82 -9.29
C LEU A 87 3.88 -0.60 -10.70
N THR A 88 3.32 -1.25 -11.71
CA THR A 88 3.73 -1.06 -13.11
C THR A 88 3.54 0.38 -13.58
N ARG A 89 2.48 1.07 -13.14
CA ARG A 89 2.29 2.51 -13.40
C ARG A 89 3.39 3.35 -12.75
N ALA A 90 3.74 3.05 -11.50
CA ALA A 90 4.81 3.74 -10.78
C ALA A 90 6.19 3.53 -11.43
N GLU A 91 6.51 2.31 -11.85
CA GLU A 91 7.75 2.02 -12.59
C GLU A 91 7.80 2.79 -13.92
N ALA A 92 6.69 2.84 -14.66
CA ALA A 92 6.61 3.62 -15.90
C ALA A 92 6.79 5.13 -15.65
N ARG A 93 6.33 5.67 -14.51
CA ARG A 93 6.59 7.05 -14.09
C ARG A 93 8.08 7.28 -13.83
N GLU A 94 8.71 6.42 -13.03
CA GLU A 94 10.14 6.51 -12.68
C GLU A 94 11.02 6.49 -13.94
N ILE A 95 10.68 5.65 -14.93
CA ILE A 95 11.37 5.62 -16.22
C ILE A 95 11.21 6.95 -16.98
N ARG A 96 10.01 7.54 -17.03
CA ARG A 96 9.79 8.84 -17.68
C ARG A 96 10.56 9.97 -17.00
N GLU A 97 10.54 10.01 -15.67
CA GLU A 97 11.28 10.98 -14.87
C GLU A 97 12.79 10.88 -15.16
N GLN A 98 13.32 9.65 -15.19
CA GLN A 98 14.72 9.39 -15.53
C GLN A 98 15.08 9.90 -16.93
N TYR A 99 14.24 9.64 -17.93
CA TYR A 99 14.46 10.17 -19.29
C TYR A 99 14.39 11.70 -19.35
N SER A 100 13.50 12.32 -18.56
CA SER A 100 13.42 13.77 -18.47
C SER A 100 14.72 14.34 -17.90
N VAL A 101 15.22 13.77 -16.80
CA VAL A 101 16.49 14.16 -16.17
C VAL A 101 17.66 13.98 -17.14
N GLU A 102 17.74 12.85 -17.83
CA GLU A 102 18.80 12.60 -18.82
C GLU A 102 18.77 13.60 -19.97
N ARG A 103 17.57 13.96 -20.45
CA ARG A 103 17.40 15.00 -21.47
C ARG A 103 17.84 16.37 -20.98
N GLU A 104 17.50 16.74 -19.75
CA GLU A 104 17.95 18.01 -19.14
C GLU A 104 19.47 18.05 -18.93
N ILE A 105 20.07 16.94 -18.49
CA ILE A 105 21.52 16.80 -18.39
C ILE A 105 22.16 16.94 -19.77
N ALA A 106 21.65 16.28 -20.80
CA ALA A 106 22.17 16.37 -22.15
C ALA A 106 22.05 17.79 -22.73
N ALA A 107 20.91 18.46 -22.51
CA ALA A 107 20.72 19.86 -22.89
C ALA A 107 21.70 20.80 -22.16
N SER A 108 21.95 20.54 -20.87
CA SER A 108 22.93 21.30 -20.07
C SER A 108 24.38 21.02 -20.48
N SER A 109 24.68 19.79 -20.90
CA SER A 109 26.00 19.37 -21.40
C SER A 109 26.32 19.98 -22.77
N LEU A 110 25.30 20.13 -23.63
CA LEU A 110 25.42 20.80 -24.93
C LEU A 110 25.68 22.31 -24.78
N HIS A 111 25.38 22.88 -23.60
CA HIS A 111 25.63 24.28 -23.26
C HIS A 111 27.03 24.52 -22.67
N LEU A 112 28.02 23.67 -22.97
CA LEU A 112 29.43 24.01 -22.76
C LEU A 112 29.91 24.93 -23.90
N PRO A 113 30.30 26.18 -23.61
CA PRO A 113 30.70 27.14 -24.64
C PRO A 113 32.12 26.83 -25.14
N THR A 114 32.23 26.43 -26.41
CA THR A 114 33.47 26.59 -27.16
C THR A 114 33.68 28.07 -27.47
N SER A 115 34.83 28.59 -27.03
CA SER A 115 35.47 29.87 -27.37
C SER A 115 35.00 31.17 -26.65
N SER A 116 35.93 31.69 -25.83
CA SER A 116 36.32 33.10 -25.67
C SER A 116 35.25 34.22 -25.52
N SER A 117 35.14 34.71 -24.28
CA SER A 117 34.78 36.08 -23.80
C SER A 117 33.30 36.54 -23.83
N PRO A 118 32.89 37.47 -22.94
CA PRO A 118 32.67 37.27 -21.51
C PRO A 118 31.21 37.50 -21.08
N ALA A 119 30.74 36.69 -20.12
CA ALA A 119 29.56 36.84 -19.23
C ALA A 119 28.18 37.23 -19.84
N PRO A 120 27.12 36.52 -19.41
CA PRO A 120 26.41 37.03 -18.24
C PRO A 120 26.22 35.97 -17.15
N GLN A 121 26.23 36.47 -15.91
CA GLN A 121 25.99 35.78 -14.66
C GLN A 121 24.65 35.01 -14.69
N LYS A 122 24.65 33.72 -15.05
CA LYS A 122 23.50 32.82 -14.79
C LYS A 122 23.87 31.34 -14.62
N ALA A 123 25.16 31.00 -14.67
CA ALA A 123 25.67 29.64 -14.43
C ALA A 123 26.11 29.38 -12.97
N ALA A 124 25.70 30.24 -12.03
CA ALA A 124 26.13 30.17 -10.62
C ALA A 124 25.23 29.29 -9.72
N ASN A 125 24.16 28.69 -10.26
CA ASN A 125 23.16 27.94 -9.47
C ASN A 125 23.03 26.47 -9.87
N ALA A 126 24.00 25.91 -10.61
CA ALA A 126 24.05 24.45 -10.73
C ALA A 126 24.48 23.91 -9.36
N PRO A 127 23.67 23.05 -8.69
CA PRO A 127 24.01 22.55 -7.38
C PRO A 127 25.37 21.88 -7.45
N SER A 128 26.23 22.19 -6.50
CA SER A 128 27.54 21.56 -6.44
C SER A 128 27.35 20.03 -6.41
N ARG A 129 28.32 19.26 -6.92
CA ARG A 129 28.27 17.78 -6.87
C ARG A 129 27.97 17.28 -5.45
N GLN A 130 28.42 18.02 -4.45
CA GLN A 130 28.13 17.79 -3.04
C GLN A 130 26.64 17.97 -2.72
N GLU A 131 26.03 19.10 -3.10
CA GLU A 131 24.60 19.35 -2.90
C GLU A 131 23.71 18.33 -3.61
N ALA A 132 24.12 17.85 -4.79
CA ALA A 132 23.42 16.79 -5.51
C ALA A 132 23.46 15.44 -4.75
N LEU A 133 24.61 15.11 -4.15
CA LEU A 133 24.77 13.92 -3.31
C LEU A 133 23.99 14.05 -2.00
N GLU A 134 24.03 15.19 -1.34
CA GLU A 134 23.25 15.46 -0.13
C GLU A 134 21.74 15.35 -0.41
N SER A 135 21.28 15.92 -1.53
CA SER A 135 19.89 15.80 -1.97
C SER A 135 19.48 14.35 -2.26
N LEU A 136 20.37 13.55 -2.87
CA LEU A 136 20.15 12.13 -3.10
C LEU A 136 20.03 11.36 -1.79
N VAL A 137 20.91 11.64 -0.82
CA VAL A 137 20.88 11.02 0.51
C VAL A 137 19.56 11.34 1.21
N VAL A 138 19.09 12.59 1.18
CA VAL A 138 17.80 12.99 1.77
C VAL A 138 16.63 12.24 1.13
N ARG A 139 16.59 12.14 -0.20
CA ARG A 139 15.54 11.40 -0.92
C ARG A 139 15.54 9.91 -0.58
N LEU A 140 16.72 9.28 -0.50
CA LEU A 140 16.84 7.88 -0.12
C LEU A 140 16.36 7.63 1.32
N HIS A 141 16.70 8.51 2.26
CA HIS A 141 16.19 8.43 3.62
C HIS A 141 14.66 8.57 3.68
N ALA A 142 14.09 9.50 2.91
CA ALA A 142 12.63 9.67 2.83
C ALA A 142 11.94 8.41 2.28
N ARG A 143 12.48 7.83 1.19
CA ARG A 143 11.94 6.61 0.57
C ARG A 143 12.06 5.39 1.49
N PHE A 144 13.18 5.24 2.19
CA PHE A 144 13.33 4.20 3.21
C PHE A 144 12.32 4.38 4.35
N GLY A 145 12.12 5.61 4.84
CA GLY A 145 11.14 5.91 5.88
C GLY A 145 9.71 5.55 5.47
N ALA A 146 9.32 5.86 4.24
CA ALA A 146 8.02 5.49 3.68
C ALA A 146 7.84 3.96 3.58
N ALA A 147 8.85 3.25 3.08
CA ALA A 147 8.83 1.79 2.99
C ALA A 147 8.75 1.11 4.38
N ALA A 148 9.49 1.64 5.35
CA ALA A 148 9.45 1.15 6.73
C ALA A 148 8.08 1.38 7.39
N ALA A 149 7.44 2.53 7.12
CA ALA A 149 6.09 2.80 7.60
C ALA A 149 5.08 1.80 7.01
N ALA A 150 5.10 1.60 5.69
CA ALA A 150 4.23 0.63 5.02
C ALA A 150 4.41 -0.80 5.54
N LEU A 151 5.65 -1.24 5.79
CA LEU A 151 5.94 -2.56 6.36
C LEU A 151 5.44 -2.70 7.81
N ALA A 152 5.54 -1.62 8.61
CA ALA A 152 5.00 -1.62 9.95
C ALA A 152 3.46 -1.72 9.96
N ASP A 153 2.79 -1.02 9.06
CA ASP A 153 1.33 -1.05 8.94
C ASP A 153 0.83 -2.42 8.46
N ALA A 154 1.55 -3.06 7.53
CA ALA A 154 1.26 -4.45 7.15
C ALA A 154 1.36 -5.42 8.34
N HIS A 155 2.33 -5.20 9.24
CA HIS A 155 2.45 -6.01 10.46
C HIS A 155 1.34 -5.74 11.49
N GLU A 156 0.81 -4.51 11.57
CA GLU A 156 -0.37 -4.23 12.41
C GLU A 156 -1.62 -4.91 11.84
N LEU A 157 -1.84 -4.84 10.52
CA LEU A 157 -2.95 -5.54 9.87
C LEU A 157 -2.91 -7.05 10.12
N LEU A 158 -1.72 -7.64 10.07
CA LEU A 158 -1.51 -9.05 10.37
C LEU A 158 -1.76 -9.37 11.85
N ALA A 159 -1.42 -8.43 12.76
CA ALA A 159 -1.72 -8.57 14.17
C ALA A 159 -3.23 -8.53 14.45
N ASP A 160 -3.95 -7.62 13.79
CA ASP A 160 -5.40 -7.47 13.95
C ASP A 160 -6.14 -8.67 13.39
N HIS A 161 -5.69 -9.23 12.27
CA HIS A 161 -6.20 -10.48 11.73
C HIS A 161 -6.06 -11.65 12.74
N TYR A 162 -4.89 -11.81 13.35
CA TYR A 162 -4.71 -12.84 14.37
C TYR A 162 -5.50 -12.59 15.66
N ALA A 163 -5.66 -11.33 16.05
CA ALA A 163 -6.50 -10.97 17.19
C ALA A 163 -7.96 -11.35 16.94
N ASP A 164 -8.48 -11.08 15.73
CA ASP A 164 -9.84 -11.42 15.31
C ASP A 164 -10.10 -12.95 15.29
N ILE A 165 -9.13 -13.72 14.80
CA ILE A 165 -9.19 -15.20 14.87
C ILE A 165 -9.20 -15.68 16.32
N SER A 166 -8.41 -15.05 17.20
CA SER A 166 -8.33 -15.45 18.61
C SER A 166 -9.58 -15.11 19.43
N SER A 167 -10.35 -14.08 19.04
CA SER A 167 -11.60 -13.71 19.72
C SER A 167 -12.75 -14.70 19.49
N ASN A 168 -12.65 -15.57 18.49
CA ASN A 168 -13.69 -16.56 18.16
C ASN A 168 -13.59 -17.89 18.94
N ASP A 169 -12.96 -17.87 20.12
CA ASP A 169 -13.01 -18.92 21.17
C ASP A 169 -12.70 -20.35 20.65
N THR A 170 -11.58 -20.49 19.94
CA THR A 170 -11.04 -21.77 19.47
C THR A 170 -9.89 -22.23 20.35
N ALA A 171 -9.62 -23.54 20.43
CA ALA A 171 -8.46 -24.10 21.16
C ALA A 171 -7.10 -23.54 20.68
N VAL A 172 -7.06 -22.87 19.52
CA VAL A 172 -5.89 -22.24 18.88
C VAL A 172 -5.75 -20.75 19.25
N ALA A 173 -6.65 -20.21 20.09
CA ALA A 173 -6.67 -18.78 20.45
C ALA A 173 -5.44 -18.32 21.24
N ALA A 174 -4.70 -19.22 21.89
CA ALA A 174 -3.42 -18.88 22.53
C ALA A 174 -2.34 -18.60 21.48
N ASP A 175 -2.16 -19.51 20.52
CA ASP A 175 -1.16 -19.41 19.45
C ASP A 175 -1.38 -18.16 18.59
N HIS A 176 -2.64 -17.83 18.27
CA HIS A 176 -2.97 -16.64 17.51
C HIS A 176 -2.73 -15.33 18.29
N ARG A 177 -2.94 -15.31 19.62
CA ARG A 177 -2.56 -14.15 20.45
C ARG A 177 -1.05 -13.93 20.46
N ASP A 178 -0.26 -15.00 20.51
CA ASP A 178 1.20 -14.91 20.47
C ASP A 178 1.71 -14.42 19.11
N LEU A 179 1.10 -14.89 18.02
CA LEU A 179 1.38 -14.40 16.66
C LEU A 179 1.01 -12.92 16.49
N ALA A 180 -0.15 -12.49 17.01
CA ALA A 180 -0.55 -11.08 17.01
C ALA A 180 0.45 -10.21 17.77
N ALA A 181 0.84 -10.63 18.97
CA ALA A 181 1.83 -9.91 19.78
C ALA A 181 3.20 -9.85 19.08
N HIS A 182 3.61 -10.91 18.38
CA HIS A 182 4.84 -10.93 17.60
C HIS A 182 4.83 -9.94 16.43
N ALA A 183 3.72 -9.88 15.70
CA ALA A 183 3.56 -8.95 14.60
C ALA A 183 3.61 -7.48 15.08
N ARG A 184 2.93 -7.14 16.18
CA ARG A 184 3.03 -5.80 16.81
C ARG A 184 4.44 -5.45 17.24
N ARG A 185 5.18 -6.40 17.85
CA ARG A 185 6.61 -6.19 18.20
C ARG A 185 7.46 -5.91 16.96
N LYS A 186 7.22 -6.59 15.84
CA LYS A 186 7.92 -6.31 14.58
C LYS A 186 7.60 -4.92 14.05
N ALA A 187 6.33 -4.52 13.99
CA ALA A 187 5.91 -3.18 13.58
C ALA A 187 6.58 -2.09 14.42
N ALA A 188 6.56 -2.23 15.75
CA ALA A 188 7.19 -1.28 16.67
C ALA A 188 8.71 -1.16 16.44
N ARG A 189 9.40 -2.29 16.22
CA ARG A 189 10.84 -2.30 15.93
C ARG A 189 11.18 -1.62 14.60
N ILE A 190 10.37 -1.84 13.57
CA ILE A 190 10.56 -1.19 12.27
C ILE A 190 10.37 0.32 12.39
N ARG A 191 9.31 0.78 13.08
CA ARG A 191 9.07 2.21 13.34
C ARG A 191 10.20 2.84 14.15
N ARG A 192 10.77 2.12 15.11
CA ARG A 192 11.91 2.59 15.90
C ARG A 192 13.16 2.73 15.02
N ALA A 193 13.51 1.69 14.25
CA ALA A 193 14.65 1.75 13.33
C ALA A 193 14.52 2.89 12.31
N ALA A 194 13.31 3.15 11.80
CA ALA A 194 13.04 4.26 10.89
C ALA A 194 13.15 5.65 11.55
N ARG A 195 12.92 5.77 12.87
CA ARG A 195 13.12 7.02 13.62
C ARG A 195 14.59 7.27 13.94
N ASP A 196 15.34 6.21 14.27
CA ASP A 196 16.76 6.31 14.62
C ASP A 196 17.64 6.66 13.40
N LEU A 197 17.08 6.62 12.19
CA LEU A 197 17.71 7.00 10.91
C LEU A 197 17.35 8.41 10.44
N ARG A 198 16.58 9.19 11.22
CA ARG A 198 16.30 10.62 10.99
C ARG A 198 17.27 11.51 11.75
#